data_AF-A0A6C0I2N9-F1
#
_entry.id   AF-A0A6C0I2N9-F1
#
_cell.length_a   1.000
_cell.length_b   1.000
_cell.length_c   1.000
_cell.angle_alpha   90.00
_cell.angle_beta   90.00
_cell.angle_gamma   90.00
#
_symmetry.space_group_name_H-M   'P 1'
#
loop_
_entity.id
_entity.type
_entity.pdbx_description
1 polymer ?
#
loop_
_entity_poly.entity_id
_entity_poly.type
_entity_poly.pdbx_seq_one_letter_code
_entity_poly.pdbx_strand_id
1 'polypeptide(L)'
;MTTHIQEQTQQTQPIKVDGRYFYNSKDLQVFKPEFYYGCTAKPRNIIIKKGIPNWEYIYATYEKSLKKWNPSTATCKKAQLLISKQWVDENYFKSSSSSSTIEKKKTIVIIKKSTLQQIQTQTQPTTPPPLQRDSEASATYEESEEEVLEEEGVKQEVENAPPVLHLDDGEKFHDADGTVIEIETRGERHEDKIYFKVKDVSVGFGMPNLNDTLIDKDRGYTRGTDYKIMFNRLSSVNDRCCTIKKCLFLTYEGLLRVLFVSRNKNATLFRRWATNKLFTIQMGTREQKVKLGAEILNTSPRTLKAVLDKHAANFPSIYLMSLGKVRDLRETFGIPADKPDDLTVYKFGFTEDLSRRVIELEKQYSKLQGVTMTLGTFYFVDPKYTSEAENKVRELCGAFEVRINKTVQGFNELVVLDDKQFTIVKDLYSKYGEHFAGATLALQKEIAILKDALKERDMIIRFKDELHEKEVQFYKKDGELKDTVIENWKLKHQLATMTNNAETK
;
A
#
# COMPACT_ATOMS: atom_id res chain seq x y z
N MET A 1 19.84 -54.41 -15.81
CA MET A 1 18.67 -53.86 -15.08
C MET A 1 18.98 -52.41 -14.75
N THR A 2 18.55 -51.48 -15.60
CA THR A 2 18.63 -50.05 -15.31
C THR A 2 17.39 -49.42 -15.93
N THR A 3 16.40 -49.16 -15.11
CA THR A 3 15.08 -48.64 -15.49
C THR A 3 15.20 -47.21 -16.01
N HIS A 4 14.96 -47.03 -17.30
CA HIS A 4 14.60 -45.74 -17.90
C HIS A 4 13.24 -45.30 -17.35
N ILE A 5 13.22 -44.18 -16.62
CA ILE A 5 12.00 -43.41 -16.40
C ILE A 5 12.05 -42.24 -17.38
N GLN A 6 11.27 -42.34 -18.45
CA GLN A 6 10.96 -41.22 -19.32
C GLN A 6 10.09 -40.23 -18.54
N GLU A 7 10.59 -39.02 -18.29
CA GLU A 7 9.78 -37.88 -17.89
C GLU A 7 8.92 -37.44 -19.08
N GLN A 8 7.68 -37.92 -19.13
CA GLN A 8 6.65 -37.33 -19.98
C GLN A 8 6.19 -36.02 -19.33
N THR A 9 6.52 -34.89 -19.94
CA THR A 9 5.96 -33.57 -19.61
C THR A 9 4.46 -33.59 -19.94
N GLN A 10 3.64 -33.81 -18.93
CA GLN A 10 2.18 -33.90 -19.09
C GLN A 10 1.62 -32.50 -19.32
N GLN A 11 1.30 -32.18 -20.58
CA GLN A 11 0.57 -30.98 -20.96
C GLN A 11 -0.80 -31.02 -20.26
N THR A 12 -1.13 -30.01 -19.45
CA THR A 12 -2.42 -29.98 -18.73
C THR A 12 -3.56 -29.89 -19.75
N GLN A 13 -4.47 -30.85 -19.77
CA GLN A 13 -5.60 -30.90 -20.71
C GLN A 13 -6.89 -30.33 -20.07
N PRO A 14 -7.72 -29.61 -20.83
CA PRO A 14 -8.99 -29.09 -20.31
C PRO A 14 -10.02 -30.20 -20.11
N ILE A 15 -10.71 -30.15 -18.98
CA ILE A 15 -11.76 -31.06 -18.51
C ILE A 15 -13.12 -30.45 -18.84
N LYS A 16 -14.04 -31.23 -19.42
CA LYS A 16 -15.41 -30.80 -19.70
C LYS A 16 -16.33 -31.13 -18.52
N VAL A 17 -16.98 -30.13 -17.94
CA VAL A 17 -17.98 -30.26 -16.86
C VAL A 17 -19.20 -29.43 -17.25
N ASP A 18 -20.39 -30.05 -17.31
CA ASP A 18 -21.67 -29.42 -17.66
C ASP A 18 -21.61 -28.50 -18.89
N GLY A 19 -20.93 -28.97 -19.95
CA GLY A 19 -20.82 -28.25 -21.23
C GLY A 19 -19.74 -27.16 -21.28
N ARG A 20 -19.08 -26.83 -20.16
CA ARG A 20 -17.98 -25.86 -20.08
C ARG A 20 -16.63 -26.55 -19.88
N TYR A 21 -15.56 -25.91 -20.32
CA TYR A 21 -14.18 -26.43 -20.21
C TYR A 21 -13.41 -25.74 -19.09
N PHE A 22 -12.69 -26.54 -18.29
CA PHE A 22 -11.91 -26.09 -17.14
C PHE A 22 -10.55 -26.78 -17.07
N TYR A 23 -9.58 -26.18 -16.41
CA TYR A 23 -8.33 -26.82 -16.00
C TYR A 23 -8.33 -27.13 -14.51
N ASN A 24 -7.73 -28.25 -14.13
CA ASN A 24 -7.51 -28.57 -12.73
C ASN A 24 -6.39 -27.71 -12.16
N SER A 25 -6.70 -26.98 -11.09
CA SER A 25 -5.72 -26.10 -10.43
C SER A 25 -4.49 -26.85 -9.91
N LYS A 26 -4.62 -28.12 -9.50
CA LYS A 26 -3.46 -28.93 -9.10
C LYS A 26 -2.53 -29.23 -10.27
N ASP A 27 -3.08 -29.52 -11.43
CA ASP A 27 -2.29 -29.85 -12.63
C ASP A 27 -1.58 -28.59 -13.14
N LEU A 28 -2.26 -27.44 -13.12
CA LEU A 28 -1.66 -26.14 -13.39
C LEU A 28 -0.56 -25.78 -12.38
N GLN A 29 -0.72 -26.17 -11.11
CA GLN A 29 0.33 -25.94 -10.12
C GLN A 29 1.59 -26.76 -10.40
N VAL A 30 1.43 -27.99 -10.88
CA VAL A 30 2.56 -28.84 -11.29
C VAL A 30 3.23 -28.28 -12.55
N PHE A 31 2.44 -27.80 -13.53
CA PHE A 31 2.95 -27.31 -14.80
C PHE A 31 3.73 -25.99 -14.70
N LYS A 32 3.29 -25.06 -13.85
CA LYS A 32 3.95 -23.76 -13.64
C LYS A 32 3.91 -23.36 -12.16
N PRO A 33 4.73 -23.99 -11.31
CA PRO A 33 4.71 -23.78 -9.85
C PRO A 33 4.90 -22.31 -9.44
N GLU A 34 5.65 -21.53 -10.22
CA GLU A 34 5.88 -20.11 -10.00
C GLU A 34 4.59 -19.27 -10.08
N PHE A 35 3.59 -19.70 -10.85
CA PHE A 35 2.29 -19.02 -10.88
C PHE A 35 1.54 -19.18 -9.54
N TYR A 36 1.82 -20.26 -8.82
CA TYR A 36 1.24 -20.64 -7.53
C TYR A 36 2.12 -20.27 -6.34
N TYR A 37 3.18 -19.46 -6.54
CA TYR A 37 4.06 -19.01 -5.47
C TYR A 37 3.24 -18.45 -4.30
N GLY A 38 3.45 -18.96 -3.07
CA GLY A 38 2.70 -18.55 -1.86
C GLY A 38 1.31 -19.18 -1.70
N CYS A 39 0.88 -20.04 -2.61
CA CYS A 39 -0.35 -20.85 -2.51
C CYS A 39 -0.03 -22.35 -2.53
N THR A 40 1.24 -22.75 -2.36
CA THR A 40 1.71 -24.10 -2.68
C THR A 40 1.05 -25.19 -1.80
N ALA A 41 0.89 -24.91 -0.51
CA ALA A 41 0.26 -25.82 0.45
C ALA A 41 -1.28 -25.85 0.37
N LYS A 42 -1.89 -24.78 -0.15
CA LYS A 42 -3.35 -24.61 -0.28
C LYS A 42 -3.67 -24.04 -1.66
N PRO A 43 -3.75 -24.87 -2.71
CA PRO A 43 -3.90 -24.40 -4.10
C PRO A 43 -5.17 -23.56 -4.32
N ARG A 44 -6.21 -23.76 -3.50
CA ARG A 44 -7.45 -22.97 -3.53
C ARG A 44 -7.24 -21.48 -3.24
N ASN A 45 -6.16 -21.11 -2.54
CA ASN A 45 -5.84 -19.71 -2.26
C ASN A 45 -5.47 -18.93 -3.53
N ILE A 46 -5.25 -19.62 -4.67
CA ILE A 46 -5.01 -18.98 -5.96
C ILE A 46 -6.18 -18.10 -6.40
N ILE A 47 -7.41 -18.43 -6.01
CA ILE A 47 -8.62 -17.64 -6.30
C ILE A 47 -8.45 -16.22 -5.76
N ILE A 48 -8.13 -16.11 -4.47
CA ILE A 48 -7.96 -14.82 -3.78
C ILE A 48 -6.71 -14.12 -4.33
N LYS A 49 -5.60 -14.86 -4.49
CA LYS A 49 -4.32 -14.28 -4.90
C LYS A 49 -4.33 -13.71 -6.32
N LYS A 50 -5.08 -14.32 -7.23
CA LYS A 50 -5.16 -13.90 -8.64
C LYS A 50 -6.45 -13.15 -8.96
N GLY A 51 -7.30 -12.91 -7.97
CA GLY A 51 -8.60 -12.23 -8.16
C GLY A 51 -9.50 -12.97 -9.15
N ILE A 52 -9.55 -14.31 -9.09
CA ILE A 52 -10.36 -15.11 -10.01
C ILE A 52 -11.85 -14.88 -9.69
N PRO A 53 -12.67 -14.36 -10.62
CA PRO A 53 -14.09 -14.15 -10.37
C PRO A 53 -14.84 -15.45 -10.05
N ASN A 54 -15.91 -15.37 -9.25
CA ASN A 54 -16.69 -16.54 -8.82
C ASN A 54 -17.36 -17.32 -9.97
N TRP A 55 -17.56 -16.72 -11.14
CA TRP A 55 -18.07 -17.39 -12.34
C TRP A 55 -16.97 -18.08 -13.17
N GLU A 56 -15.69 -17.83 -12.88
CA GLU A 56 -14.54 -18.39 -13.60
C GLU A 56 -13.96 -19.65 -12.94
N TYR A 57 -14.55 -20.14 -11.85
CA TYR A 57 -14.12 -21.37 -11.21
C TYR A 57 -15.28 -22.16 -10.62
N ILE A 58 -15.05 -23.47 -10.47
CA ILE A 58 -15.96 -24.38 -9.78
C ILE A 58 -15.19 -25.32 -8.86
N TYR A 59 -15.88 -25.87 -7.87
CA TYR A 59 -15.38 -27.02 -7.12
C TYR A 59 -16.00 -28.29 -7.71
N ALA A 60 -15.21 -29.33 -7.91
CA ALA A 60 -15.70 -30.58 -8.45
C ALA A 60 -14.97 -31.77 -7.83
N THR A 61 -15.67 -32.90 -7.71
CA THR A 61 -15.09 -34.18 -7.27
C THR A 61 -14.96 -35.12 -8.46
N TYR A 62 -13.85 -35.84 -8.54
CA TYR A 62 -13.66 -36.85 -9.56
C TYR A 62 -14.19 -38.21 -9.10
N GLU A 63 -15.15 -38.76 -9.85
CA GLU A 63 -15.71 -40.07 -9.62
C GLU A 63 -15.00 -41.11 -10.48
N LYS A 64 -14.22 -42.00 -9.82
CA LYS A 64 -13.36 -42.97 -10.51
C LYS A 64 -14.13 -44.04 -11.28
N SER A 65 -15.29 -44.47 -10.77
CA SER A 65 -16.16 -45.48 -11.39
C SER A 65 -16.72 -45.02 -12.73
N LEU A 66 -17.14 -43.75 -12.82
CA LEU A 66 -17.76 -43.17 -14.01
C LEU A 66 -16.78 -42.35 -14.87
N LYS A 67 -15.51 -42.23 -14.43
CA LYS A 67 -14.48 -41.36 -15.05
C LYS A 67 -15.00 -39.95 -15.34
N LYS A 68 -15.80 -39.40 -14.43
CA LYS A 68 -16.52 -38.14 -14.61
C LYS A 68 -16.24 -37.18 -13.46
N TRP A 69 -16.24 -35.88 -13.78
CA TRP A 69 -16.21 -34.80 -12.80
C TRP A 69 -17.63 -34.33 -12.50
N ASN A 70 -17.97 -34.29 -11.22
CA ASN A 70 -19.27 -33.82 -10.74
C ASN A 70 -19.08 -32.53 -9.94
N PRO A 71 -19.87 -31.47 -10.19
CA PRO A 71 -19.84 -30.25 -9.40
C PRO A 71 -20.05 -30.51 -7.91
N SER A 72 -19.40 -29.72 -7.07
CA SER A 72 -19.43 -29.84 -5.62
C SER A 72 -19.22 -28.47 -4.97
N THR A 73 -19.09 -28.45 -3.65
CA THR A 73 -18.91 -27.23 -2.85
C THR A 73 -17.49 -27.12 -2.30
N ALA A 74 -17.10 -25.92 -1.89
CA ALA A 74 -15.82 -25.66 -1.24
C ALA A 74 -15.66 -26.43 0.08
N THR A 75 -16.75 -26.76 0.77
CA THR A 75 -16.74 -27.47 2.06
C THR A 75 -16.40 -28.95 1.93
N CYS A 76 -16.54 -29.53 0.73
CA CYS A 76 -16.18 -30.92 0.48
C CYS A 76 -14.65 -31.11 0.47
N LYS A 77 -14.16 -31.99 1.36
CA LYS A 77 -12.73 -32.33 1.48
C LYS A 77 -12.14 -32.97 0.22
N LYS A 78 -12.97 -33.70 -0.54
CA LYS A 78 -12.55 -34.37 -1.79
C LYS A 78 -12.62 -33.46 -3.02
N ALA A 79 -13.26 -32.29 -2.92
CA ALA A 79 -13.44 -31.41 -4.05
C ALA A 79 -12.11 -30.75 -4.45
N GLN A 80 -11.87 -30.66 -5.76
CA GLN A 80 -10.74 -29.96 -6.34
C GLN A 80 -11.24 -28.68 -7.00
N LEU A 81 -10.34 -27.70 -7.11
CA LEU A 81 -10.63 -26.43 -7.77
C LEU A 81 -10.38 -26.59 -9.27
N LEU A 82 -11.41 -26.30 -10.06
CA LEU A 82 -11.32 -26.22 -11.51
C LEU A 82 -11.51 -24.75 -11.93
N ILE A 83 -10.64 -24.24 -12.80
CA ILE A 83 -10.64 -22.85 -13.28
C ILE A 83 -10.98 -22.88 -14.77
N SER A 84 -11.81 -21.94 -15.25
CA SER A 84 -12.29 -21.95 -16.64
C SER A 84 -11.11 -21.93 -17.63
N LYS A 85 -11.32 -22.58 -18.78
CA LYS A 85 -10.33 -22.58 -19.87
C LYS A 85 -10.01 -21.14 -20.31
N GLN A 86 -11.03 -20.31 -20.49
CA GLN A 86 -10.88 -18.93 -20.94
C GLN A 86 -9.97 -18.12 -20.02
N TRP A 87 -10.23 -18.16 -18.72
CA TRP A 87 -9.45 -17.41 -17.74
C TRP A 87 -7.99 -17.87 -17.70
N VAL A 88 -7.75 -19.18 -17.77
CA VAL A 88 -6.40 -19.76 -17.77
C VAL A 88 -5.62 -19.38 -19.03
N ASP A 89 -6.24 -19.45 -20.21
CA ASP A 89 -5.57 -19.09 -21.47
C ASP A 89 -5.14 -17.62 -21.49
N GLU A 90 -5.96 -16.73 -20.95
CA GLU A 90 -5.69 -15.29 -20.89
C GLU A 90 -4.64 -14.91 -19.85
N ASN A 91 -4.64 -15.56 -18.68
CA ASN A 91 -3.89 -15.11 -17.49
C ASN A 91 -2.72 -16.01 -17.08
N TYR A 92 -2.70 -17.27 -17.51
CA TYR A 92 -1.71 -18.26 -17.09
C TYR A 92 -0.71 -18.63 -18.20
N PHE A 93 -1.19 -18.79 -19.45
CA PHE A 93 -0.36 -19.24 -20.58
C PHE A 93 0.31 -18.11 -21.40
N LYS A 94 -0.09 -16.84 -21.28
CA LYS A 94 0.59 -15.75 -22.00
C LYS A 94 2.01 -15.48 -21.44
N SER A 95 3.05 -15.73 -22.24
CA SER A 95 4.39 -15.14 -22.06
C SER A 95 4.93 -14.53 -23.36
N SER A 96 5.27 -13.25 -23.28
CA SER A 96 6.16 -12.45 -24.12
C SER A 96 7.08 -13.20 -25.10
N SER A 97 6.82 -13.12 -26.40
CA SER A 97 7.85 -13.17 -27.46
C SER A 97 7.29 -12.88 -28.86
N SER A 98 7.88 -11.91 -29.56
CA SER A 98 8.27 -12.02 -30.98
C SER A 98 8.80 -10.68 -31.52
N SER A 99 10.12 -10.51 -31.44
CA SER A 99 10.85 -9.55 -32.26
C SER A 99 10.81 -10.04 -33.72
N SER A 100 10.41 -9.17 -34.66
CA SER A 100 10.79 -9.29 -36.06
C SER A 100 10.77 -7.92 -36.72
N THR A 101 11.89 -7.65 -37.38
CA THR A 101 12.33 -6.45 -38.08
C THR A 101 11.61 -6.30 -39.42
N ILE A 102 10.90 -5.20 -39.68
CA ILE A 102 10.57 -4.73 -41.05
C ILE A 102 10.59 -3.20 -41.09
N GLU A 103 11.15 -2.70 -42.19
CA GLU A 103 11.57 -1.34 -42.51
C GLU A 103 10.46 -0.29 -42.63
N LYS A 104 10.91 0.95 -42.42
CA LYS A 104 10.19 2.23 -42.51
C LYS A 104 9.53 2.45 -43.87
N LYS A 105 8.26 2.88 -43.89
CA LYS A 105 7.79 3.97 -44.78
C LYS A 105 6.77 4.85 -44.05
N LYS A 106 7.15 6.12 -43.87
CA LYS A 106 6.33 7.21 -43.33
C LYS A 106 5.21 7.56 -44.31
N THR A 107 3.99 7.79 -43.81
CA THR A 107 3.04 8.72 -44.43
C THR A 107 2.31 9.46 -43.32
N ILE A 108 2.52 10.78 -43.29
CA ILE A 108 1.90 11.73 -42.37
C ILE A 108 0.55 12.13 -42.96
N VAL A 109 -0.53 12.03 -42.18
CA VAL A 109 -1.76 12.78 -42.42
C VAL A 109 -2.20 13.45 -41.13
N ILE A 110 -2.15 14.77 -41.16
CA ILE A 110 -2.63 15.72 -40.16
C ILE A 110 -4.14 15.89 -40.37
N ILE A 111 -4.96 15.70 -39.33
CA ILE A 111 -6.25 16.39 -39.23
C ILE A 111 -6.44 16.90 -37.79
N LYS A 112 -6.41 18.23 -37.68
CA LYS A 112 -6.91 19.02 -36.55
C LYS A 112 -8.44 19.08 -36.58
N LYS A 113 -9.06 19.08 -35.40
CA LYS A 113 -10.12 20.00 -34.91
C LYS A 113 -10.98 19.25 -33.88
N SER A 114 -10.92 19.58 -32.60
CA SER A 114 -11.50 20.75 -31.91
C SER A 114 -12.96 20.54 -31.47
N THR A 115 -13.15 20.77 -30.16
CA THR A 115 -14.23 21.56 -29.52
C THR A 115 -15.18 20.80 -28.58
N LEU A 116 -15.43 21.49 -27.44
CA LEU A 116 -16.43 21.31 -26.36
C LEU A 116 -15.93 20.45 -25.16
N GLN A 117 -15.65 20.93 -23.92
CA GLN A 117 -16.09 22.10 -23.12
C GLN A 117 -17.63 22.23 -23.10
N GLN A 118 -18.38 22.16 -22.00
CA GLN A 118 -18.20 22.42 -20.57
C GLN A 118 -19.34 21.71 -19.81
N ILE A 119 -19.15 21.32 -18.54
CA ILE A 119 -20.12 21.60 -17.46
C ILE A 119 -19.31 21.83 -16.17
N GLN A 120 -19.41 23.05 -15.63
CA GLN A 120 -19.04 23.42 -14.26
C GLN A 120 -20.30 23.36 -13.39
N THR A 121 -20.15 22.94 -12.13
CA THR A 121 -21.04 23.35 -11.05
C THR A 121 -20.23 23.63 -9.79
N GLN A 122 -20.55 24.77 -9.18
CA GLN A 122 -19.89 25.42 -8.05
C GLN A 122 -20.43 24.90 -6.72
N THR A 123 -19.58 24.89 -5.69
CA THR A 123 -19.98 25.13 -4.29
C THR A 123 -18.79 25.76 -3.55
N GLN A 124 -18.99 26.96 -3.01
CA GLN A 124 -18.06 27.65 -2.10
C GLN A 124 -18.55 27.55 -0.64
N PRO A 125 -17.63 27.76 0.34
CA PRO A 125 -17.83 27.43 1.75
C PRO A 125 -18.27 28.62 2.62
N THR A 126 -18.88 28.32 3.77
CA THR A 126 -19.30 29.29 4.81
C THR A 126 -18.33 29.33 5.99
N THR A 127 -17.96 30.55 6.39
CA THR A 127 -17.13 30.93 7.56
C THR A 127 -17.97 31.12 8.85
N PRO A 128 -17.39 31.02 10.07
CA PRO A 128 -18.03 31.38 11.33
C PRO A 128 -17.51 32.71 11.95
N PRO A 129 -18.20 33.31 12.96
CA PRO A 129 -17.75 34.52 13.68
C PRO A 129 -17.15 34.25 15.10
N PRO A 130 -16.58 35.28 15.79
CA PRO A 130 -15.44 35.13 16.72
C PRO A 130 -15.60 35.59 18.20
N LEU A 131 -14.58 35.24 19.01
CA LEU A 131 -13.93 35.91 20.18
C LEU A 131 -14.63 36.06 21.56
N GLN A 132 -13.95 35.63 22.65
CA GLN A 132 -13.37 36.51 23.71
C GLN A 132 -12.53 35.77 24.78
N ARG A 133 -11.70 36.55 25.51
CA ARG A 133 -10.53 36.23 26.36
C ARG A 133 -10.82 36.40 27.87
N ASP A 134 -9.80 36.07 28.68
CA ASP A 134 -9.42 36.52 30.06
C ASP A 134 -9.43 35.37 31.09
N SER A 135 -8.54 35.17 32.06
CA SER A 135 -7.26 35.78 32.52
C SER A 135 -6.67 34.90 33.68
N GLU A 136 -5.33 34.86 33.82
CA GLU A 136 -4.42 34.89 35.02
C GLU A 136 -4.96 34.63 36.48
N ALA A 137 -4.26 34.16 37.54
CA ALA A 137 -2.88 33.74 37.92
C ALA A 137 -2.92 33.03 39.33
N SER A 138 -2.01 32.10 39.68
CA SER A 138 -0.89 32.16 40.67
C SER A 138 -1.14 32.06 42.21
N ALA A 139 -0.54 31.02 42.83
CA ALA A 139 0.18 30.92 44.15
C ALA A 139 -0.58 31.11 45.49
N THR A 140 -0.27 30.55 46.70
CA THR A 140 0.60 29.50 47.32
C THR A 140 0.35 29.51 48.88
N TYR A 141 0.69 28.41 49.61
CA TYR A 141 0.97 28.23 51.09
C TYR A 141 -0.20 28.44 52.12
N GLU A 142 -0.35 27.81 53.31
CA GLU A 142 0.26 26.71 54.10
C GLU A 142 -0.69 26.36 55.31
N GLU A 143 -0.54 25.14 55.88
CA GLU A 143 -0.84 24.61 57.24
C GLU A 143 -2.19 24.80 57.98
N SER A 144 -2.85 23.69 58.36
CA SER A 144 -2.84 23.13 59.75
C SER A 144 -3.79 21.92 59.91
N GLU A 145 -3.38 21.01 60.78
CA GLU A 145 -3.91 19.67 61.07
C GLU A 145 -5.21 19.67 61.90
N GLU A 146 -6.11 18.70 61.66
CA GLU A 146 -6.62 17.76 62.68
C GLU A 146 -7.50 16.67 62.01
N GLU A 147 -7.06 15.40 62.12
CA GLU A 147 -7.77 14.19 61.68
C GLU A 147 -9.06 13.97 62.48
N VAL A 148 -10.19 13.64 61.82
CA VAL A 148 -10.97 12.40 62.06
C VAL A 148 -11.86 12.09 60.83
N LEU A 149 -11.49 11.04 60.09
CA LEU A 149 -12.31 10.10 59.31
C LEU A 149 -13.67 10.58 58.73
N GLU A 150 -13.66 11.13 57.51
CA GLU A 150 -14.78 11.06 56.58
C GLU A 150 -14.28 10.65 55.19
N GLU A 151 -14.90 9.62 54.59
CA GLU A 151 -14.62 9.18 53.22
C GLU A 151 -14.96 10.32 52.25
N GLU A 152 -13.94 11.09 51.86
CA GLU A 152 -14.13 12.17 50.88
C GLU A 152 -14.47 11.59 49.50
N GLY A 153 -15.70 11.90 49.10
CA GLY A 153 -16.24 11.67 47.78
C GLY A 153 -15.44 12.39 46.71
N VAL A 154 -14.49 11.68 46.09
CA VAL A 154 -14.02 12.02 44.75
C VAL A 154 -15.23 11.89 43.82
N LYS A 155 -15.73 13.01 43.30
CA LYS A 155 -16.60 13.05 42.12
C LYS A 155 -15.82 12.41 40.96
N GLN A 156 -15.84 11.08 40.86
CA GLN A 156 -15.33 10.38 39.69
C GLN A 156 -16.25 10.75 38.54
N GLU A 157 -15.76 11.59 37.63
CA GLU A 157 -16.35 11.72 36.31
C GLU A 157 -16.53 10.32 35.73
N VAL A 158 -17.77 9.98 35.40
CA VAL A 158 -18.13 8.68 34.84
C VAL A 158 -17.58 8.63 33.42
N GLU A 159 -16.35 8.16 33.26
CA GLU A 159 -15.69 8.00 31.95
C GLU A 159 -16.40 6.87 31.18
N ASN A 160 -17.16 7.24 30.13
CA ASN A 160 -17.78 6.26 29.24
C ASN A 160 -16.68 5.60 28.38
N ALA A 161 -16.83 4.31 28.12
CA ALA A 161 -15.88 3.61 27.26
C ALA A 161 -15.93 4.19 25.83
N PRO A 162 -14.77 4.45 25.20
CA PRO A 162 -14.71 4.92 23.81
C PRO A 162 -15.38 3.95 22.82
N PRO A 163 -15.60 4.38 21.57
CA PRO A 163 -16.09 3.51 20.50
C PRO A 163 -15.22 2.27 20.31
N VAL A 164 -15.84 1.16 19.86
CA VAL A 164 -15.12 -0.08 19.51
C VAL A 164 -14.25 0.17 18.28
N LEU A 165 -12.97 -0.20 18.39
CA LEU A 165 -12.00 -0.16 17.31
C LEU A 165 -11.95 -1.54 16.64
N HIS A 166 -12.35 -1.61 15.38
CA HIS A 166 -12.26 -2.83 14.59
C HIS A 166 -10.83 -3.02 14.07
N LEU A 167 -10.26 -4.19 14.35
CA LEU A 167 -8.92 -4.61 13.92
C LEU A 167 -9.03 -5.75 12.90
N ASP A 168 -8.18 -5.71 11.88
CA ASP A 168 -8.04 -6.84 10.95
C ASP A 168 -7.34 -8.01 11.65
N ASP A 169 -7.56 -9.25 11.16
CA ASP A 169 -6.98 -10.44 11.79
C ASP A 169 -5.44 -10.39 11.86
N GLY A 170 -4.78 -9.73 10.91
CA GLY A 170 -3.34 -9.52 10.92
C GLY A 170 -2.84 -8.56 12.01
N GLU A 171 -3.73 -7.75 12.59
CA GLU A 171 -3.43 -6.78 13.64
C GLU A 171 -3.74 -7.32 15.05
N LYS A 172 -4.49 -8.42 15.13
CA LYS A 172 -4.88 -9.04 16.39
C LYS A 172 -3.76 -9.91 16.97
N PHE A 173 -3.83 -10.14 18.28
CA PHE A 173 -2.94 -11.07 18.96
C PHE A 173 -3.23 -12.51 18.53
N HIS A 174 -2.22 -13.36 18.58
CA HIS A 174 -2.34 -14.78 18.27
C HIS A 174 -1.88 -15.62 19.46
N ASP A 175 -2.55 -16.75 19.69
CA ASP A 175 -2.20 -17.71 20.72
C ASP A 175 -1.06 -18.65 20.30
N ALA A 176 -0.80 -19.65 21.13
CA ALA A 176 0.24 -20.65 20.88
C ALA A 176 0.02 -21.54 19.66
N ASP A 177 -1.22 -21.65 19.20
CA ASP A 177 -1.59 -22.46 18.04
C ASP A 177 -1.68 -21.61 16.77
N GLY A 178 -1.41 -20.30 16.87
CA GLY A 178 -1.55 -19.35 15.78
C GLY A 178 -3.00 -18.96 15.51
N THR A 179 -3.89 -19.15 16.49
CA THR A 179 -5.29 -18.73 16.43
C THR A 179 -5.41 -17.29 16.91
N VAL A 180 -6.24 -16.50 16.24
CA VAL A 180 -6.55 -15.13 16.63
C VAL A 180 -7.19 -15.09 18.01
N ILE A 181 -6.66 -14.23 18.88
CA ILE A 181 -7.21 -13.93 20.20
C ILE A 181 -8.14 -12.72 20.05
N GLU A 182 -9.44 -12.95 20.23
CA GLU A 182 -10.45 -11.90 20.18
C GLU A 182 -10.44 -11.07 21.47
N ILE A 183 -9.97 -9.83 21.36
CA ILE A 183 -9.96 -8.85 22.45
C ILE A 183 -10.74 -7.62 21.99
N GLU A 184 -11.80 -7.27 22.73
CA GLU A 184 -12.51 -6.01 22.51
C GLU A 184 -11.55 -4.84 22.74
N THR A 185 -11.22 -4.17 21.64
CA THR A 185 -10.32 -3.01 21.59
C THR A 185 -11.16 -1.76 21.36
N ARG A 186 -10.86 -0.67 22.06
CA ARG A 186 -11.62 0.59 22.01
C ARG A 186 -10.71 1.79 21.86
N GLY A 187 -11.25 2.87 21.28
CA GLY A 187 -10.57 4.16 21.16
C GLY A 187 -9.99 4.42 19.76
N GLU A 188 -8.81 5.04 19.70
CA GLU A 188 -8.16 5.48 18.47
C GLU A 188 -6.84 4.74 18.22
N ARG A 189 -6.32 4.77 16.98
CA ARG A 189 -4.99 4.26 16.63
C ARG A 189 -3.89 5.19 17.14
N HIS A 190 -3.81 5.36 18.45
CA HIS A 190 -2.84 6.18 19.17
C HIS A 190 -2.53 5.51 20.52
N GLU A 191 -1.26 5.50 20.92
CA GLU A 191 -0.75 4.76 22.09
C GLU A 191 -1.53 5.06 23.39
N ASP A 192 -1.76 6.34 23.69
CA ASP A 192 -2.46 6.75 24.92
C ASP A 192 -4.00 6.67 24.85
N LYS A 193 -4.55 6.38 23.67
CA LYS A 193 -5.99 6.41 23.40
C LYS A 193 -6.56 5.06 22.97
N ILE A 194 -5.80 3.98 23.12
CA ILE A 194 -6.22 2.61 22.82
C ILE A 194 -6.38 1.81 24.11
N TYR A 195 -7.49 1.07 24.21
CA TYR A 195 -7.88 0.36 25.42
C TYR A 195 -8.30 -1.08 25.13
N PHE A 196 -7.86 -2.02 25.97
CA PHE A 196 -8.08 -3.46 25.78
C PHE A 196 -8.89 -4.02 26.94
N LYS A 197 -10.03 -4.65 26.64
CA LYS A 197 -10.92 -5.16 27.69
C LYS A 197 -10.26 -6.28 28.49
N VAL A 198 -10.11 -6.07 29.80
CA VAL A 198 -9.36 -6.99 30.68
C VAL A 198 -9.94 -8.39 30.68
N LYS A 199 -11.27 -8.51 30.64
CA LYS A 199 -11.94 -9.81 30.62
C LYS A 199 -11.48 -10.65 29.41
N ASP A 200 -11.34 -10.03 28.25
CA ASP A 200 -10.99 -10.74 27.02
C ASP A 200 -9.49 -11.06 27.01
N VAL A 201 -8.64 -10.14 27.50
CA VAL A 201 -7.20 -10.38 27.72
C VAL A 201 -6.98 -11.54 28.70
N SER A 202 -7.73 -11.57 29.81
CA SER A 202 -7.71 -12.62 30.83
C SER A 202 -8.01 -13.99 30.21
N VAL A 203 -9.06 -14.09 29.39
CA VAL A 203 -9.41 -15.33 28.70
C VAL A 203 -8.35 -15.70 27.64
N GLY A 204 -8.02 -14.76 26.76
CA GLY A 204 -7.13 -14.99 25.62
C GLY A 204 -5.72 -15.38 26.00
N PHE A 205 -5.20 -14.84 27.11
CA PHE A 205 -3.86 -15.17 27.59
C PHE A 205 -3.85 -16.17 28.77
N GLY A 206 -5.01 -16.72 29.16
CA GLY A 206 -5.10 -17.71 30.24
C GLY A 206 -4.68 -17.15 31.60
N MET A 207 -5.16 -15.96 31.96
CA MET A 207 -4.86 -15.24 33.19
C MET A 207 -6.14 -15.01 34.01
N PRO A 208 -6.72 -16.04 34.66
CA PRO A 208 -8.05 -15.96 35.29
C PRO A 208 -8.14 -14.88 36.37
N ASN A 209 -7.06 -14.61 37.10
CA ASN A 209 -7.03 -13.65 38.22
C ASN A 209 -6.57 -12.25 37.78
N LEU A 210 -6.56 -11.94 36.48
CA LEU A 210 -6.03 -10.67 35.98
C LEU A 210 -6.80 -9.45 36.51
N ASN A 211 -8.13 -9.53 36.58
CA ASN A 211 -8.94 -8.44 37.13
C ASN A 211 -8.50 -8.10 38.57
N ASP A 212 -8.42 -9.11 39.43
CA ASP A 212 -8.05 -8.95 40.83
C ASP A 212 -6.61 -8.44 40.96
N THR A 213 -5.71 -8.95 40.12
CA THR A 213 -4.30 -8.55 40.10
C THR A 213 -4.11 -7.07 39.74
N LEU A 214 -4.96 -6.50 38.89
CA LEU A 214 -4.86 -5.10 38.49
C LEU A 214 -5.36 -4.13 39.57
N ILE A 215 -6.35 -4.53 40.35
CA ILE A 215 -6.94 -3.69 41.41
C ILE A 215 -6.27 -3.87 42.77
N ASP A 216 -5.48 -4.94 42.93
CA ASP A 216 -4.71 -5.22 44.14
C ASP A 216 -3.58 -4.20 44.32
N LYS A 217 -3.66 -3.45 45.44
CA LYS A 217 -2.71 -2.38 45.79
C LYS A 217 -1.28 -2.90 45.94
N ASP A 218 -1.11 -4.17 46.30
CA ASP A 218 0.21 -4.78 46.55
C ASP A 218 0.91 -5.24 45.26
N ARG A 219 0.21 -5.21 44.12
CA ARG A 219 0.76 -5.61 42.81
C ARG A 219 1.38 -4.46 42.03
N GLY A 220 1.17 -3.22 42.50
CA GLY A 220 1.78 -2.02 41.95
C GLY A 220 1.25 -1.58 40.59
N TYR A 221 0.07 -2.04 40.15
CA TYR A 221 -0.60 -1.52 38.96
C TYR A 221 -1.32 -0.21 39.28
N THR A 222 -1.14 0.79 38.43
CA THR A 222 -1.62 2.16 38.65
C THR A 222 -2.82 2.46 37.78
N ARG A 223 -3.92 2.91 38.40
CA ARG A 223 -5.10 3.40 37.66
C ARG A 223 -4.74 4.67 36.88
N GLY A 224 -5.18 4.76 35.63
CA GLY A 224 -4.87 5.86 34.70
C GLY A 224 -3.66 5.57 33.81
N THR A 225 -2.64 4.91 34.38
CA THR A 225 -1.41 4.53 33.64
C THR A 225 -1.50 3.12 33.09
N ASP A 226 -1.75 2.10 33.93
CA ASP A 226 -1.80 0.70 33.51
C ASP A 226 -3.23 0.28 33.09
N TYR A 227 -4.25 0.81 33.77
CA TYR A 227 -5.64 0.43 33.51
C TYR A 227 -6.61 1.58 33.78
N LYS A 228 -7.78 1.51 33.14
CA LYS A 228 -8.91 2.39 33.37
C LYS A 228 -10.18 1.60 33.66
N ILE A 229 -11.02 2.19 34.50
CA ILE A 229 -12.38 1.71 34.76
C ILE A 229 -13.31 2.58 33.93
N MET A 230 -14.02 1.98 32.98
CA MET A 230 -14.90 2.70 32.07
C MET A 230 -16.28 2.04 32.01
N PHE A 231 -17.28 2.82 31.61
CA PHE A 231 -18.67 2.38 31.59
C PHE A 231 -19.16 2.11 30.17
N ASN A 232 -19.64 0.90 29.92
CA ASN A 232 -20.30 0.52 28.68
C ASN A 232 -21.80 0.78 28.79
N ARG A 233 -22.33 1.68 27.95
CA ARG A 233 -23.78 1.82 27.74
C ARG A 233 -24.21 0.83 26.67
N LEU A 234 -24.94 -0.21 27.08
CA LEU A 234 -25.58 -1.13 26.14
C LEU A 234 -27.02 -0.67 25.92
N SER A 235 -27.37 -0.38 24.67
CA SER A 235 -28.76 -0.11 24.27
C SER A 235 -29.45 -1.45 24.00
N SER A 236 -30.45 -1.80 24.81
CA SER A 236 -31.38 -2.88 24.48
C SER A 236 -32.32 -2.39 23.36
N VAL A 237 -32.50 -3.19 22.31
CA VAL A 237 -33.40 -2.85 21.18
C VAL A 237 -34.87 -2.80 21.64
N ASN A 238 -35.22 -3.35 22.81
CA ASN A 238 -36.61 -3.47 23.27
C ASN A 238 -36.90 -2.91 24.67
N ASP A 239 -35.99 -2.19 25.33
CA ASP A 239 -36.28 -1.59 26.64
C ASP A 239 -35.72 -0.18 26.78
N ARG A 240 -36.54 0.73 27.34
CA ARG A 240 -36.15 2.11 27.71
C ARG A 240 -35.19 2.17 28.90
N CYS A 241 -34.35 1.16 29.08
CA CYS A 241 -33.39 1.04 30.17
C CYS A 241 -31.99 0.77 29.59
N CYS A 242 -31.08 1.73 29.77
CA CYS A 242 -29.68 1.56 29.43
C CYS A 242 -28.98 0.85 30.59
N THR A 243 -28.56 -0.41 30.41
CA THR A 243 -27.71 -1.05 31.41
C THR A 243 -26.31 -0.48 31.29
N ILE A 244 -25.89 0.28 32.30
CA ILE A 244 -24.53 0.79 32.45
C ILE A 244 -23.68 -0.30 33.09
N LYS A 245 -22.75 -0.90 32.34
CA LYS A 245 -21.82 -1.92 32.88
C LYS A 245 -20.45 -1.31 33.13
N LYS A 246 -20.01 -1.34 34.39
CA LYS A 246 -18.63 -1.02 34.78
C LYS A 246 -17.70 -2.10 34.24
N CYS A 247 -16.68 -1.71 33.49
CA CYS A 247 -15.72 -2.61 32.84
C CYS A 247 -14.29 -2.12 33.05
N LEU A 248 -13.37 -3.06 33.23
CA LEU A 248 -11.94 -2.78 33.36
C LEU A 248 -11.25 -2.92 32.00
N PHE A 249 -10.43 -1.94 31.66
CA PHE A 249 -9.65 -1.93 30.42
C PHE A 249 -8.18 -1.64 30.74
N LEU A 250 -7.27 -2.33 30.07
CA LEU A 250 -5.84 -2.01 30.07
C LEU A 250 -5.57 -0.86 29.11
N THR A 251 -4.67 0.04 29.48
CA THR A 251 -3.99 0.91 28.53
C THR A 251 -3.01 0.08 27.69
N TYR A 252 -2.41 0.68 26.67
CA TYR A 252 -1.35 0.00 25.93
C TYR A 252 -0.15 -0.33 26.84
N GLU A 253 0.28 0.62 27.67
CA GLU A 253 1.37 0.43 28.63
C GLU A 253 1.07 -0.71 29.63
N GLY A 254 -0.13 -0.71 30.23
CA GLY A 254 -0.52 -1.75 31.16
C GLY A 254 -0.64 -3.12 30.50
N LEU A 255 -1.12 -3.18 29.25
CA LEU A 255 -1.12 -4.43 28.49
C LEU A 255 0.30 -4.96 28.29
N LEU A 256 1.24 -4.11 27.88
CA LEU A 256 2.65 -4.50 27.77
C LEU A 256 3.17 -5.01 29.11
N ARG A 257 3.00 -4.25 30.20
CA ARG A 257 3.42 -4.66 31.54
C ARG A 257 2.89 -6.05 31.89
N VAL A 258 1.57 -6.27 31.80
CA VAL A 258 0.92 -7.55 32.08
C VAL A 258 1.56 -8.69 31.29
N LEU A 259 1.71 -8.53 29.97
CA LEU A 259 2.25 -9.57 29.10
C LEU A 259 3.76 -9.82 29.33
N PHE A 260 4.51 -8.78 29.71
CA PHE A 260 5.94 -8.89 30.01
C PHE A 260 6.23 -9.58 31.36
N VAL A 261 5.38 -9.38 32.39
CA VAL A 261 5.59 -10.02 33.69
C VAL A 261 4.97 -11.43 33.79
N SER A 262 3.97 -11.72 32.97
CA SER A 262 3.18 -12.95 33.10
C SER A 262 3.91 -14.21 32.64
N ARG A 263 3.95 -15.23 33.50
CA ARG A 263 4.64 -16.50 33.23
C ARG A 263 3.69 -17.58 32.68
N ASN A 264 3.19 -17.37 31.47
CA ASN A 264 2.39 -18.38 30.75
C ASN A 264 2.80 -18.51 29.28
N LYS A 265 2.29 -19.54 28.58
CA LYS A 265 2.67 -19.85 27.19
C LYS A 265 2.34 -18.72 26.21
N ASN A 266 1.11 -18.20 26.25
CA ASN A 266 0.65 -17.15 25.33
C ASN A 266 1.43 -15.83 25.54
N ALA A 267 1.62 -15.43 26.80
CA ALA A 267 2.43 -14.26 27.16
C ALA A 267 3.91 -14.45 26.77
N THR A 268 4.46 -15.67 26.90
CA THR A 268 5.83 -15.98 26.48
C THR A 268 6.02 -15.84 24.97
N LEU A 269 5.02 -16.22 24.18
CA LEU A 269 5.05 -16.04 22.73
C LEU A 269 4.99 -14.57 22.34
N PHE A 270 4.08 -13.81 22.96
CA PHE A 270 4.05 -12.37 22.80
C PHE A 270 5.39 -11.72 23.14
N ARG A 271 6.00 -12.05 24.30
CA ARG A 271 7.32 -11.50 24.67
C ARG A 271 8.40 -11.85 23.68
N ARG A 272 8.45 -13.09 23.18
CA ARG A 272 9.44 -13.49 22.16
C ARG A 272 9.24 -12.72 20.86
N TRP A 273 7.98 -12.59 20.43
CA TRP A 273 7.62 -11.80 19.26
C TRP A 273 8.03 -10.33 19.42
N ALA A 274 7.65 -9.69 20.53
CA ALA A 274 7.96 -8.29 20.82
C ALA A 274 9.46 -8.04 20.94
N THR A 275 10.17 -8.85 21.73
CA THR A 275 11.61 -8.69 21.93
C THR A 275 12.41 -8.96 20.65
N ASN A 276 12.00 -9.92 19.81
CA ASN A 276 12.65 -10.15 18.52
C ASN A 276 12.51 -8.95 17.58
N LYS A 277 11.31 -8.34 17.51
CA LYS A 277 11.09 -7.13 16.71
C LYS A 277 11.89 -5.95 17.24
N LEU A 278 11.82 -5.68 18.55
CA LEU A 278 12.56 -4.59 19.19
C LEU A 278 14.07 -4.74 19.02
N PHE A 279 14.60 -5.95 19.24
CA PHE A 279 16.02 -6.25 19.00
C PHE A 279 16.41 -6.01 17.54
N THR A 280 15.60 -6.46 16.58
CA THR A 280 15.89 -6.26 15.16
C THR A 280 15.90 -4.77 14.78
N ILE A 281 14.98 -3.98 15.33
CA ILE A 281 14.92 -2.52 15.10
C ILE A 281 16.18 -1.83 15.65
N GLN A 282 16.55 -2.13 16.90
CA GLN A 282 17.66 -1.46 17.58
C GLN A 282 19.02 -1.97 17.10
N MET A 283 19.21 -3.29 17.07
CA MET A 283 20.52 -3.95 16.96
C MET A 283 20.65 -4.87 15.72
N GLY A 284 19.58 -5.05 14.93
CA GLY A 284 19.60 -5.94 13.77
C GLY A 284 20.45 -5.43 12.60
N THR A 285 20.90 -6.34 11.73
CA THR A 285 21.57 -5.98 10.47
C THR A 285 20.61 -5.33 9.48
N ARG A 286 21.13 -4.68 8.42
CA ARG A 286 20.30 -4.10 7.35
C ARG A 286 19.35 -5.14 6.74
N GLU A 287 19.83 -6.35 6.49
CA GLU A 287 19.04 -7.45 5.92
C GLU A 287 17.92 -7.88 6.87
N GLN A 288 18.21 -7.96 8.17
CA GLN A 288 17.20 -8.29 9.19
C GLN A 288 16.13 -7.19 9.29
N LYS A 289 16.54 -5.92 9.27
CA LYS A 289 15.63 -4.76 9.26
C LYS A 289 14.76 -4.72 8.01
N VAL A 290 15.32 -5.00 6.83
CA VAL A 290 14.55 -5.10 5.57
C VAL A 290 13.56 -6.26 5.64
N LYS A 291 13.94 -7.41 6.19
CA LYS A 291 13.02 -8.54 6.35
C LYS A 291 11.86 -8.19 7.29
N LEU A 292 12.16 -7.55 8.43
CA LEU A 292 11.14 -7.10 9.38
C LEU A 292 10.23 -6.03 8.77
N GLY A 293 10.79 -5.04 8.08
CA GLY A 293 10.00 -4.00 7.39
C GLY A 293 9.09 -4.60 6.33
N ALA A 294 9.55 -5.63 5.61
CA ALA A 294 8.74 -6.32 4.63
C ALA A 294 7.57 -7.08 5.26
N GLU A 295 7.80 -7.71 6.42
CA GLU A 295 6.75 -8.34 7.22
C GLU A 295 5.71 -7.32 7.70
N ILE A 296 6.15 -6.19 8.29
CA ILE A 296 5.26 -5.14 8.81
C ILE A 296 4.42 -4.51 7.69
N LEU A 297 5.03 -4.25 6.54
CA LEU A 297 4.37 -3.64 5.38
C LEU A 297 3.64 -4.65 4.48
N ASN A 298 3.58 -5.93 4.90
CA ASN A 298 2.98 -7.02 4.14
C ASN A 298 3.44 -7.06 2.67
N THR A 299 4.75 -6.90 2.46
CA THR A 299 5.38 -6.89 1.13
C THR A 299 6.52 -7.89 1.07
N SER A 300 7.07 -8.12 -0.13
CA SER A 300 8.20 -9.03 -0.27
C SER A 300 9.51 -8.36 0.14
N PRO A 301 10.42 -9.05 0.86
CA PRO A 301 11.74 -8.51 1.17
C PRO A 301 12.52 -8.12 -0.08
N ARG A 302 12.30 -8.81 -1.21
CA ARG A 302 12.91 -8.47 -2.50
C ARG A 302 12.36 -7.16 -3.05
N THR A 303 11.06 -6.93 -2.97
CA THR A 303 10.41 -5.68 -3.39
C THR A 303 10.88 -4.53 -2.51
N LEU A 304 10.83 -4.70 -1.19
CA LEU A 304 11.27 -3.67 -0.26
C LEU A 304 12.76 -3.37 -0.43
N LYS A 305 13.60 -4.41 -0.55
CA LYS A 305 15.03 -4.26 -0.87
C LYS A 305 15.23 -3.56 -2.20
N ALA A 306 14.52 -3.95 -3.25
CA ALA A 306 14.63 -3.32 -4.56
C ALA A 306 14.16 -1.86 -4.54
N VAL A 307 13.14 -1.50 -3.78
CA VAL A 307 12.70 -0.10 -3.59
C VAL A 307 13.79 0.68 -2.85
N LEU A 308 14.30 0.14 -1.74
CA LEU A 308 15.36 0.76 -0.93
C LEU A 308 16.73 0.78 -1.63
N ASP A 309 16.97 -0.10 -2.60
CA ASP A 309 18.21 -0.18 -3.37
C ASP A 309 18.11 0.59 -4.70
N LYS A 310 16.92 0.67 -5.33
CA LYS A 310 16.67 1.46 -6.57
C LYS A 310 16.47 2.93 -6.30
N HIS A 311 15.85 3.30 -5.18
CA HIS A 311 16.06 4.62 -4.63
C HIS A 311 17.48 4.62 -4.11
N ALA A 312 18.39 5.14 -4.94
CA ALA A 312 19.80 5.17 -4.65
C ALA A 312 20.02 5.62 -3.21
N ALA A 313 20.96 4.95 -2.52
CA ALA A 313 21.40 5.31 -1.17
C ALA A 313 21.76 6.81 -1.05
N ASN A 314 21.98 7.46 -2.19
CA ASN A 314 22.29 8.85 -2.34
C ASN A 314 21.20 9.51 -3.19
N PHE A 315 20.59 10.59 -2.69
CA PHE A 315 19.62 11.42 -3.40
C PHE A 315 20.26 12.74 -3.90
N PRO A 316 20.98 12.72 -5.05
CA PRO A 316 21.65 13.91 -5.54
C PRO A 316 20.63 14.96 -5.93
N SER A 317 20.74 16.12 -5.31
CA SER A 317 19.71 17.14 -5.41
C SER A 317 20.25 18.54 -5.15
N ILE A 318 19.65 19.49 -5.86
CA ILE A 318 19.63 20.88 -5.43
C ILE A 318 18.50 21.05 -4.42
N TYR A 319 18.74 21.80 -3.36
CA TYR A 319 17.77 22.00 -2.29
C TYR A 319 17.73 23.46 -1.81
N LEU A 320 16.62 23.79 -1.16
CA LEU A 320 16.39 25.03 -0.45
C LEU A 320 15.81 24.70 0.93
N MET A 321 16.61 24.89 1.96
CA MET A 321 16.27 24.61 3.35
C MET A 321 15.80 25.89 4.03
N SER A 322 14.60 25.93 4.56
CA SER A 322 14.11 27.04 5.39
C SER A 322 14.73 26.93 6.78
N LEU A 323 15.21 28.06 7.32
CA LEU A 323 15.80 28.16 8.65
C LEU A 323 14.88 28.89 9.66
N GLY A 324 13.89 29.64 9.19
CA GLY A 324 13.00 30.44 10.05
C GLY A 324 12.79 31.86 9.53
N LYS A 325 12.14 32.71 10.33
CA LYS A 325 11.85 34.11 9.98
C LYS A 325 13.04 35.03 10.31
N VAL A 326 13.16 36.13 9.57
CA VAL A 326 14.23 37.12 9.80
C VAL A 326 14.20 37.66 11.22
N ARG A 327 13.01 37.97 11.77
CA ARG A 327 12.86 38.45 13.16
C ARG A 327 13.55 37.57 14.21
N ASP A 328 13.54 36.26 13.99
CA ASP A 328 14.04 35.26 14.94
C ASP A 328 15.53 34.95 14.72
N LEU A 329 16.07 35.37 13.56
CA LEU A 329 17.38 34.95 13.04
C LEU A 329 18.34 36.12 12.76
N ARG A 330 17.87 37.35 12.94
CA ARG A 330 18.60 38.57 12.61
C ARG A 330 19.96 38.64 13.31
N GLU A 331 19.96 38.45 14.62
CA GLU A 331 21.18 38.45 15.45
C GLU A 331 22.05 37.24 15.12
N THR A 332 21.44 36.05 14.99
CA THR A 332 22.11 34.78 14.71
C THR A 332 22.96 34.82 13.43
N PHE A 333 22.44 35.40 12.35
CA PHE A 333 23.15 35.46 11.05
C PHE A 333 23.68 36.84 10.68
N GLY A 334 23.44 37.88 11.48
CA GLY A 334 23.83 39.26 11.17
C GLY A 334 23.08 39.84 9.97
N ILE A 335 21.77 39.61 9.90
CA ILE A 335 20.94 40.04 8.77
C ILE A 335 20.79 41.58 8.82
N PRO A 336 21.08 42.32 7.74
CA PRO A 336 21.02 43.78 7.78
C PRO A 336 19.59 44.29 7.98
N ALA A 337 19.48 45.47 8.62
CA ALA A 337 18.20 46.05 9.07
C ALA A 337 17.25 46.44 7.93
N ASP A 338 17.74 46.49 6.69
CA ASP A 338 16.94 46.78 5.48
C ASP A 338 16.03 45.61 5.07
N LYS A 339 16.32 44.39 5.51
CA LYS A 339 15.49 43.21 5.24
C LYS A 339 14.30 43.16 6.22
N PRO A 340 13.05 43.08 5.74
CA PRO A 340 11.88 42.97 6.62
C PRO A 340 11.87 41.71 7.49
N ASP A 341 11.28 41.83 8.68
CA ASP A 341 11.24 40.80 9.73
C ASP A 341 10.34 39.59 9.41
N ASP A 342 9.33 39.80 8.56
CA ASP A 342 8.35 38.81 8.13
C ASP A 342 8.87 37.89 7.01
N LEU A 343 10.03 38.19 6.44
CA LEU A 343 10.65 37.36 5.42
C LEU A 343 11.25 36.09 6.01
N THR A 344 11.45 35.08 5.16
CA THR A 344 11.99 33.78 5.56
C THR A 344 13.43 33.65 5.10
N VAL A 345 14.30 33.16 5.99
CA VAL A 345 15.70 32.86 5.70
C VAL A 345 15.80 31.43 5.18
N TYR A 346 16.45 31.26 4.03
CA TYR A 346 16.71 29.97 3.43
C TYR A 346 18.20 29.75 3.22
N LYS A 347 18.62 28.50 3.34
CA LYS A 347 19.92 28.01 2.89
C LYS A 347 19.75 27.25 1.58
N PHE A 348 20.38 27.72 0.51
CA PHE A 348 20.47 26.94 -0.72
C PHE A 348 21.67 26.00 -0.68
N GLY A 349 21.66 24.98 -1.53
CA GLY A 349 22.83 24.16 -1.73
C GLY A 349 22.57 22.98 -2.62
N PHE A 350 23.62 22.19 -2.77
CA PHE A 350 23.63 20.93 -3.49
C PHE A 350 24.16 19.83 -2.57
N THR A 351 23.75 18.59 -2.83
CA THR A 351 24.28 17.41 -2.16
C THR A 351 24.12 16.19 -3.06
N GLU A 352 25.06 15.24 -2.96
CA GLU A 352 24.91 13.91 -3.55
C GLU A 352 23.89 13.05 -2.80
N ASP A 353 23.63 13.36 -1.54
CA ASP A 353 22.67 12.65 -0.72
C ASP A 353 21.89 13.64 0.16
N LEU A 354 20.61 13.85 -0.20
CA LEU A 354 19.71 14.73 0.54
C LEU A 354 19.48 14.23 1.96
N SER A 355 19.30 12.94 2.17
CA SER A 355 18.94 12.38 3.47
C SER A 355 20.07 12.61 4.47
N ARG A 356 21.30 12.25 4.08
CA ARG A 356 22.50 12.56 4.88
C ARG A 356 22.66 14.06 5.10
N ARG A 357 22.50 14.89 4.06
CA ARG A 357 22.72 16.34 4.17
C ARG A 357 21.71 17.02 5.07
N VAL A 358 20.45 16.58 5.09
CA VAL A 358 19.44 17.10 6.03
C VAL A 358 19.90 16.86 7.47
N ILE A 359 20.38 15.65 7.79
CA ILE A 359 20.89 15.32 9.14
C ILE A 359 22.13 16.15 9.49
N GLU A 360 23.05 16.34 8.53
CA GLU A 360 24.24 17.18 8.72
C GLU A 360 23.86 18.65 9.02
N LEU A 361 22.92 19.21 8.23
CA LEU A 361 22.42 20.57 8.43
C LEU A 361 21.67 20.69 9.76
N GLU A 362 20.86 19.70 10.13
CA GLU A 362 20.15 19.70 11.39
C GLU A 362 21.14 19.77 12.55
N LYS A 363 22.18 18.95 12.55
CA LYS A 363 23.25 18.99 13.58
C LYS A 363 24.02 20.30 13.61
N GLN A 364 24.19 20.95 12.46
CA GLN A 364 24.92 22.21 12.34
C GLN A 364 24.07 23.40 12.84
N TYR A 365 22.81 23.48 12.41
CA TYR A 365 21.97 24.65 12.60
C TYR A 365 21.05 24.56 13.84
N SER A 366 20.70 23.37 14.32
CA SER A 366 19.87 23.20 15.54
C SER A 366 20.51 23.76 16.82
N LYS A 367 21.83 23.96 16.81
CA LYS A 367 22.57 24.57 17.91
C LYS A 367 22.42 26.09 17.97
N LEU A 368 21.89 26.70 16.90
CA LEU A 368 21.75 28.15 16.78
C LEU A 368 20.36 28.59 17.26
N GLN A 369 20.32 29.70 18.00
CA GLN A 369 19.07 30.24 18.55
C GLN A 369 18.13 30.71 17.45
N GLY A 370 16.84 30.40 17.61
CA GLY A 370 15.75 30.83 16.71
C GLY A 370 15.61 29.99 15.44
N VAL A 371 16.51 29.03 15.18
CA VAL A 371 16.45 28.21 13.96
C VAL A 371 15.40 27.11 14.06
N THR A 372 14.46 27.12 13.10
CA THR A 372 13.51 26.03 12.85
C THR A 372 13.72 25.52 11.43
N MET A 373 14.34 24.35 11.31
CA MET A 373 14.73 23.84 10.00
C MET A 373 13.60 23.06 9.33
N THR A 374 13.23 23.45 8.11
CA THR A 374 12.23 22.75 7.30
C THR A 374 12.64 22.70 5.84
N LEU A 375 12.37 21.60 5.15
CA LEU A 375 12.70 21.47 3.73
C LEU A 375 11.71 22.28 2.89
N GLY A 376 12.16 23.38 2.28
CA GLY A 376 11.31 24.24 1.46
C GLY A 376 11.03 23.64 0.09
N THR A 377 12.08 23.27 -0.65
CA THR A 377 11.97 22.53 -1.91
C THR A 377 13.26 21.80 -2.24
N PHE A 378 13.19 20.75 -3.04
CA PHE A 378 14.35 20.06 -3.61
C PHE A 378 13.98 19.41 -4.94
N TYR A 379 14.99 19.25 -5.80
CA TYR A 379 14.82 18.56 -7.07
C TYR A 379 16.04 17.69 -7.35
N PHE A 380 15.77 16.51 -7.92
CA PHE A 380 16.80 15.58 -8.32
C PHE A 380 17.68 16.18 -9.43
N VAL A 381 18.98 15.93 -9.32
CA VAL A 381 19.96 16.29 -10.33
C VAL A 381 20.83 15.07 -10.60
N ASP A 382 21.09 14.79 -11.87
CA ASP A 382 22.02 13.73 -12.24
C ASP A 382 23.43 14.08 -11.70
N PRO A 383 24.12 13.14 -11.00
CA PRO A 383 25.46 13.34 -10.43
C PRO A 383 26.47 13.99 -11.38
N LYS A 384 26.31 13.79 -12.69
CA LYS A 384 27.18 14.38 -13.72
C LYS A 384 27.08 15.91 -13.81
N TYR A 385 25.92 16.49 -13.53
CA TYR A 385 25.65 17.93 -13.72
C TYR A 385 25.62 18.72 -12.42
N THR A 386 26.17 18.16 -11.35
CA THR A 386 26.05 18.67 -9.97
C THR A 386 26.68 20.04 -9.81
N SER A 387 27.92 20.22 -10.24
CA SER A 387 28.61 21.51 -10.22
C SER A 387 27.89 22.57 -11.07
N GLU A 388 27.35 22.19 -12.23
CA GLU A 388 26.62 23.11 -13.12
C GLU A 388 25.29 23.55 -12.50
N ALA A 389 24.54 22.62 -11.92
CA ALA A 389 23.28 22.90 -11.25
C ALA A 389 23.48 23.79 -10.01
N GLU A 390 24.51 23.53 -9.20
CA GLU A 390 24.83 24.38 -8.05
C GLU A 390 25.21 25.80 -8.48
N ASN A 391 26.02 25.94 -9.53
CA ASN A 391 26.39 27.25 -10.06
C ASN A 391 25.16 28.02 -10.57
N LYS A 392 24.21 27.35 -11.24
CA LYS A 392 22.95 27.99 -11.69
C LYS A 392 22.08 28.45 -10.54
N VAL A 393 21.96 27.65 -9.48
CA VAL A 393 21.26 28.05 -8.25
C VAL A 393 21.97 29.25 -7.59
N ARG A 394 23.30 29.25 -7.56
CA ARG A 394 24.08 30.36 -7.00
C ARG A 394 23.91 31.66 -7.80
N GLU A 395 23.93 31.57 -9.13
CA GLU A 395 23.65 32.69 -10.04
C GLU A 395 22.24 33.24 -9.83
N LEU A 396 21.25 32.34 -9.69
CA LEU A 396 19.86 32.69 -9.41
C LEU A 396 19.75 33.51 -8.11
N CYS A 397 20.33 33.00 -7.02
CA CYS A 397 20.32 33.68 -5.73
C CYS A 397 21.09 35.02 -5.75
N GLY A 398 22.11 35.15 -6.58
CA GLY A 398 22.83 36.41 -6.80
C GLY A 398 21.98 37.44 -7.55
N ALA A 399 21.30 37.02 -8.63
CA ALA A 399 20.51 37.90 -9.49
C ALA A 399 19.30 38.53 -8.77
N PHE A 400 18.73 37.85 -7.78
CA PHE A 400 17.62 38.37 -6.99
C PHE A 400 18.04 39.36 -5.88
N GLU A 401 19.34 39.60 -5.65
CA GLU A 401 19.84 40.42 -4.51
C GLU A 401 19.29 39.99 -3.13
N VAL A 402 18.84 38.74 -3.06
CA VAL A 402 18.26 38.10 -1.87
C VAL A 402 19.33 37.50 -0.97
N ARG A 403 20.58 37.44 -1.45
CA ARG A 403 21.70 36.83 -0.74
C ARG A 403 22.18 37.69 0.43
N ILE A 404 22.45 37.05 1.56
CA ILE A 404 23.07 37.71 2.71
C ILE A 404 24.58 37.71 2.48
N ASN A 405 25.10 38.82 1.95
CA ASN A 405 26.51 38.91 1.52
C ASN A 405 27.51 39.08 2.68
N LYS A 406 27.04 39.37 3.89
CA LYS A 406 27.86 39.53 5.09
C LYS A 406 27.15 38.86 6.26
N THR A 407 27.48 37.60 6.53
CA THR A 407 27.03 36.92 7.75
C THR A 407 28.17 36.88 8.76
N VAL A 408 27.84 36.99 10.05
CA VAL A 408 28.83 36.97 11.15
C VAL A 408 29.61 35.65 11.18
N GLN A 409 29.01 34.57 10.66
CA GLN A 409 29.57 33.21 10.69
C GLN A 409 30.11 32.74 9.32
N GLY A 410 30.19 33.61 8.30
CA GLY A 410 30.75 33.26 6.98
C GLY A 410 29.88 32.32 6.13
N PHE A 411 28.59 32.19 6.44
CA PHE A 411 27.63 31.48 5.60
C PHE A 411 27.34 32.29 4.33
N ASN A 412 27.89 31.85 3.22
CA ASN A 412 27.69 32.48 1.91
C ASN A 412 26.47 31.91 1.17
N GLU A 413 25.76 30.93 1.74
CA GLU A 413 24.70 30.18 1.06
C GLU A 413 23.30 30.53 1.58
N LEU A 414 23.17 31.68 2.24
CA LEU A 414 21.91 32.14 2.80
C LEU A 414 21.24 33.20 1.94
N VAL A 415 19.92 33.11 1.82
CA VAL A 415 19.05 34.04 1.12
C VAL A 415 17.82 34.37 1.96
N VAL A 416 17.25 35.55 1.75
CA VAL A 416 16.01 36.00 2.37
C VAL A 416 14.96 36.16 1.29
N LEU A 417 13.84 35.45 1.39
CA LEU A 417 12.77 35.47 0.40
C LEU A 417 11.42 35.80 1.04
N ASP A 418 10.62 36.57 0.32
CA ASP A 418 9.17 36.64 0.52
C ASP A 418 8.44 35.46 -0.15
N ASP A 419 7.14 35.31 0.08
CA ASP A 419 6.35 34.19 -0.46
C ASP A 419 6.25 34.19 -1.99
N LYS A 420 6.25 35.37 -2.63
CA LYS A 420 6.21 35.50 -4.10
C LYS A 420 7.56 35.11 -4.69
N GLN A 421 8.65 35.61 -4.12
CA GLN A 421 10.03 35.26 -4.49
C GLN A 421 10.27 33.77 -4.30
N PHE A 422 9.83 33.19 -3.17
CA PHE A 422 9.91 31.75 -2.93
C PHE A 422 9.17 30.95 -4.01
N THR A 423 7.98 31.39 -4.42
CA THR A 423 7.21 30.74 -5.49
C THR A 423 7.97 30.76 -6.82
N ILE A 424 8.59 31.90 -7.17
CA ILE A 424 9.39 32.03 -8.40
C ILE A 424 10.65 31.15 -8.33
N VAL A 425 11.37 31.19 -7.21
CA VAL A 425 12.57 30.37 -6.99
C VAL A 425 12.22 28.88 -7.06
N LYS A 426 11.10 28.47 -6.47
CA LYS A 426 10.61 27.09 -6.52
C LYS A 426 10.35 26.61 -7.96
N ASP A 427 9.71 27.44 -8.79
CA ASP A 427 9.48 27.12 -10.21
C ASP A 427 10.80 26.99 -10.99
N LEU A 428 11.78 27.85 -10.71
CA LEU A 428 13.10 27.79 -11.35
C LEU A 428 13.91 26.58 -10.90
N TYR A 429 13.84 26.21 -9.62
CA TYR A 429 14.39 24.95 -9.11
C TYR A 429 13.79 23.73 -9.81
N SER A 430 12.48 23.73 -10.10
CA SER A 430 11.82 22.67 -10.88
C SER A 430 12.43 22.55 -12.28
N LYS A 431 12.55 23.69 -12.97
CA LYS A 431 13.13 23.74 -14.32
C LYS A 431 14.58 23.28 -14.34
N TYR A 432 15.38 23.63 -13.33
CA TYR A 432 16.76 23.15 -13.19
C TYR A 432 16.79 21.65 -12.90
N GLY A 433 15.93 21.14 -12.02
CA GLY A 433 15.79 19.70 -11.79
C GLY A 433 15.50 18.93 -13.07
N GLU A 434 14.54 19.40 -13.89
CA GLU A 434 14.21 18.80 -15.17
C GLU A 434 15.37 18.88 -16.18
N HIS A 435 16.02 20.04 -16.28
CA HIS A 435 17.13 20.27 -17.19
C HIS A 435 18.34 19.40 -16.86
N PHE A 436 18.66 19.26 -15.57
CA PHE A 436 19.81 18.52 -15.08
C PHE A 436 19.48 17.09 -14.64
N ALA A 437 18.28 16.57 -14.95
CA ALA A 437 17.90 15.17 -14.72
C ALA A 437 18.70 14.17 -15.59
N GLY A 438 19.43 14.67 -16.59
CA GLY A 438 20.45 13.94 -17.33
C GLY A 438 19.93 12.69 -18.04
N ALA A 439 20.55 11.54 -17.73
CA ALA A 439 20.24 10.24 -18.35
C ALA A 439 18.77 9.82 -18.19
N THR A 440 18.10 10.31 -17.14
CA THR A 440 16.69 10.04 -16.86
C THR A 440 15.78 10.62 -17.95
N LEU A 441 16.10 11.81 -18.47
CA LEU A 441 15.31 12.45 -19.54
C LEU A 441 15.50 11.73 -20.89
N ALA A 442 16.71 11.26 -21.18
CA ALA A 442 16.99 10.46 -22.36
C ALA A 442 16.20 9.13 -22.34
N LEU A 443 16.21 8.43 -21.20
CA LEU A 443 15.44 7.20 -21.00
C LEU A 443 13.92 7.46 -21.06
N GLN A 444 13.43 8.58 -20.51
CA GLN A 444 12.00 8.95 -20.61
C GLN A 444 11.58 9.19 -22.06
N LYS A 445 12.41 9.86 -22.87
CA LYS A 445 12.16 10.05 -24.30
C LYS A 445 12.16 8.72 -25.05
N GLU A 446 13.09 7.82 -24.75
CA GLU A 446 13.12 6.49 -25.35
C GLU A 446 11.89 5.65 -24.97
N ILE A 447 11.46 5.68 -23.70
CA ILE A 447 10.22 5.04 -23.25
C ILE A 447 9.00 5.59 -23.98
N ALA A 448 8.93 6.91 -24.22
CA ALA A 448 7.83 7.51 -24.96
C ALA A 448 7.79 7.00 -26.41
N ILE A 449 8.95 6.96 -27.08
CA ILE A 449 9.07 6.41 -28.45
C ILE A 449 8.66 4.94 -28.50
N LEU A 450 9.15 4.12 -27.55
CA LEU A 450 8.81 2.70 -27.48
C LEU A 450 7.32 2.46 -27.19
N LYS A 451 6.71 3.28 -26.33
CA LYS A 451 5.26 3.20 -26.06
C LYS A 451 4.42 3.48 -27.29
N ASP A 452 4.79 4.47 -28.10
CA ASP A 452 4.05 4.78 -29.32
C ASP A 452 4.25 3.69 -30.39
N ALA A 453 5.46 3.14 -30.51
CA ALA A 453 5.72 1.98 -31.38
C ALA A 453 4.90 0.74 -30.98
N LEU A 454 4.70 0.50 -29.68
CA LEU A 454 3.84 -0.60 -29.20
C LEU A 454 2.37 -0.39 -29.60
N LYS A 455 1.83 0.83 -29.48
CA LYS A 455 0.46 1.12 -29.91
C LYS A 455 0.26 0.85 -31.40
N GLU A 456 1.22 1.24 -32.24
CA GLU A 456 1.18 0.98 -33.68
C GLU A 456 1.18 -0.52 -33.97
N ARG A 457 2.03 -1.28 -33.28
CA ARG A 457 2.09 -2.74 -33.41
C ARG A 457 0.78 -3.41 -32.98
N ASP A 458 0.16 -2.96 -31.89
CA ASP A 458 -1.13 -3.47 -31.43
C ASP A 458 -2.26 -3.19 -32.44
N MET A 459 -2.20 -2.06 -33.15
CA MET A 459 -3.13 -1.76 -34.23
C MET A 459 -2.96 -2.72 -35.41
N ILE A 460 -1.71 -3.02 -35.80
CA ILE A 460 -1.41 -3.98 -36.87
C ILE A 460 -1.88 -5.39 -36.50
N ILE A 461 -1.66 -5.82 -35.25
CA ILE A 461 -2.10 -7.14 -34.79
C ILE A 461 -3.62 -7.25 -34.87
N ARG A 462 -4.36 -6.25 -34.36
CA ARG A 462 -5.83 -6.22 -34.46
C ARG A 462 -6.33 -6.33 -35.89
N PHE A 463 -5.72 -5.58 -36.81
CA PHE A 463 -6.09 -5.66 -38.23
C PHE A 463 -5.83 -7.05 -38.84
N LYS A 464 -4.74 -7.71 -38.46
CA LYS A 464 -4.45 -9.08 -38.89
C LYS A 464 -5.45 -10.09 -38.33
N ASP A 465 -5.82 -9.95 -37.06
CA ASP A 465 -6.82 -10.82 -36.43
C ASP A 465 -8.19 -10.68 -37.12
N GLU A 466 -8.61 -9.45 -37.46
CA GLU A 466 -9.84 -9.20 -38.23
C GLU A 466 -9.79 -9.84 -39.63
N LEU A 467 -8.65 -9.79 -40.32
CA LEU A 467 -8.48 -10.45 -41.61
C LEU A 467 -8.56 -11.97 -41.49
N HIS A 468 -7.89 -12.54 -40.49
CA HIS A 468 -7.92 -13.98 -40.25
C HIS A 468 -9.34 -14.46 -39.90
N GLU A 469 -10.09 -13.68 -39.10
CA GLU A 469 -11.48 -13.99 -38.79
C GLU A 469 -12.35 -14.00 -40.06
N LYS A 470 -12.16 -13.04 -40.96
CA LYS A 470 -12.84 -13.02 -42.27
C LYS A 470 -12.47 -14.22 -43.14
N GLU A 471 -11.21 -14.63 -43.17
CA GLU A 471 -10.78 -15.84 -43.89
C GLU A 471 -11.43 -17.10 -43.31
N VAL A 472 -11.45 -17.26 -41.99
CA VAL A 472 -12.12 -18.39 -41.33
C VAL A 472 -13.61 -18.42 -41.66
N GLN A 473 -14.28 -17.28 -41.69
CA GLN A 473 -15.68 -17.20 -42.11
C GLN A 473 -15.88 -17.59 -43.57
N PHE A 474 -14.96 -17.19 -44.46
CA PHE A 474 -15.00 -17.58 -45.86
C PHE A 474 -14.89 -19.11 -46.03
N TYR A 475 -13.94 -19.75 -45.35
CA TYR A 475 -13.78 -21.21 -45.40
C TYR A 475 -14.98 -21.97 -44.83
N LYS A 476 -15.61 -21.45 -43.76
CA LYS A 476 -16.86 -22.04 -43.22
C LYS A 476 -17.99 -22.01 -44.24
N LYS A 477 -18.21 -20.86 -44.89
CA LYS A 477 -19.24 -20.72 -45.93
C LYS A 477 -18.98 -21.63 -47.14
N ASP A 478 -17.72 -21.78 -47.55
CA ASP A 478 -17.35 -22.70 -48.63
C ASP A 478 -17.65 -24.17 -48.26
N GLY A 479 -17.42 -24.54 -47.00
CA GLY A 479 -17.81 -25.85 -46.46
C GLY A 479 -19.32 -26.07 -46.51
N GLU A 480 -20.11 -25.13 -45.98
CA GLU A 480 -21.58 -25.19 -45.99
C GLU A 480 -22.15 -25.29 -47.42
N LEU A 481 -21.55 -24.59 -48.38
CA LEU A 481 -21.93 -24.66 -49.78
C LEU A 481 -21.68 -26.05 -50.36
N LYS A 482 -20.52 -26.66 -50.08
CA LYS A 482 -20.19 -28.02 -50.52
C LYS A 482 -21.15 -29.05 -49.93
N ASP A 483 -21.46 -28.94 -48.64
CA ASP A 483 -22.43 -29.83 -47.99
C ASP A 483 -23.82 -29.72 -48.63
N THR A 484 -24.27 -28.49 -48.92
CA THR A 484 -25.54 -28.22 -49.61
C THR A 484 -25.57 -28.82 -51.03
N VAL A 485 -24.45 -28.75 -51.76
CA VAL A 485 -24.33 -29.36 -53.10
C VAL A 485 -24.42 -30.88 -53.01
N ILE A 486 -23.77 -31.51 -52.03
CA ILE A 486 -23.82 -32.96 -51.80
C ILE A 486 -25.25 -33.40 -51.47
N GLU A 487 -25.96 -32.67 -50.61
CA GLU A 487 -27.34 -32.98 -50.24
C GLU A 487 -28.29 -32.86 -51.44
N ASN A 488 -28.17 -31.80 -52.24
CA ASN A 488 -28.92 -31.66 -53.49
C ASN A 488 -28.65 -32.81 -54.47
N TRP A 489 -27.40 -33.28 -54.57
CA TRP A 489 -27.06 -34.42 -55.42
C TRP A 489 -27.73 -35.72 -54.93
N LYS A 490 -27.73 -35.98 -53.62
CA LYS A 490 -28.40 -37.14 -53.02
C LYS A 490 -29.91 -37.12 -53.27
N LEU A 491 -30.56 -35.97 -53.10
CA LEU A 491 -31.99 -35.80 -53.36
C LEU A 491 -32.34 -36.06 -54.83
N LYS A 492 -31.54 -35.54 -55.77
CA LYS A 492 -31.71 -35.81 -57.21
C LYS A 492 -31.59 -37.30 -57.53
N HIS A 493 -30.63 -38.00 -56.92
CA HIS A 493 -30.47 -39.43 -57.12
C HIS A 493 -31.67 -40.23 -56.59
N GLN A 494 -32.17 -39.90 -55.40
CA GLN A 494 -33.37 -40.53 -54.83
C GLN A 494 -34.60 -40.32 -55.72
N LEU A 495 -34.82 -39.10 -56.21
CA LEU A 495 -35.90 -38.81 -57.14
C LEU A 495 -35.80 -39.66 -58.41
N ALA A 496 -34.61 -39.76 -59.02
CA ALA A 496 -34.39 -40.59 -60.22
C ALA A 496 -34.68 -42.08 -59.97
N THR A 497 -34.32 -42.61 -58.79
CA THR A 497 -34.65 -44.01 -58.43
C THR A 497 -36.15 -44.23 -58.23
N MET A 498 -36.87 -43.22 -57.72
CA MET A 498 -38.33 -43.29 -57.56
C MET A 498 -39.07 -43.23 -58.90
N THR A 499 -38.61 -42.42 -59.86
CA THR A 499 -39.18 -42.40 -61.23
C THR A 499 -38.93 -43.71 -61.97
N ASN A 500 -37.72 -44.27 -61.91
CA ASN A 500 -37.42 -45.56 -62.56
C ASN A 500 -38.25 -46.74 -62.01
N ASN A 501 -38.55 -46.71 -60.70
CA ASN A 501 -39.43 -47.70 -60.07
C ASN A 501 -40.92 -47.49 -60.39
N ALA A 502 -41.32 -46.28 -60.82
CA ALA A 502 -42.68 -45.99 -61.27
C ALA A 502 -42.92 -46.39 -62.73
N GLU A 503 -41.87 -46.44 -63.56
CA GLU A 503 -41.93 -46.89 -64.96
C GLU A 503 -41.85 -48.42 -65.14
N THR A 504 -41.49 -49.16 -64.08
CA THR A 504 -41.40 -50.63 -64.07
C THR A 504 -42.63 -51.33 -63.45
N LYS A 505 -43.68 -50.57 -63.13
CA LYS A 505 -45.02 -51.06 -62.81
C LYS A 505 -45.97 -50.69 -63.93
#